data_AF-A0A553RHH5-F1
#
_entry.id   AF-A0A553RHH5-F1
#
_cell.length_a   1.000
_cell.length_b   1.000
_cell.length_c   1.000
_cell.angle_alpha   90.00
_cell.angle_beta   90.00
_cell.angle_gamma   90.00
#
_symmetry.space_group_name_H-M   'P 1'
#
loop_
_entity.id
_entity.type
_entity.pdbx_description
1 polymer ?
#
loop_
_entity_poly.entity_id
_entity_poly.type
_entity_poly.pdbx_seq_one_letter_code
_entity_poly.pdbx_strand_id
1 'polypeptide(L)'
;MSVHHESEPRIYRCGKIACGVITHATCALFTGFITALARPGNKAILLFNPHSSPVSKLKHKAKGRLHWLLQCLCAFCALLGLFVIFFNKNLNDKPHFVSWHGLLGLVTVAIVVCQSLAGLPLLWPRLVKGWSLGKLKRYHATSGLLTHLLGSFSVCLGLYSSWFTGSVSGFVWYLSLLCPITSALTVMSQVTNAYMARKRTQF
;
A
#
# COMPACT_ATOMS: atom_id res chain seq x y z
N MET A 1 -24.06 -14.41 -40.93
CA MET A 1 -23.42 -13.22 -40.34
C MET A 1 -22.53 -13.70 -39.20
N SER A 2 -21.28 -14.02 -39.51
CA SER A 2 -20.29 -14.57 -38.58
C SER A 2 -19.79 -13.47 -37.67
N VAL A 3 -20.10 -13.58 -36.37
CA VAL A 3 -19.51 -12.72 -35.33
C VAL A 3 -18.00 -13.01 -35.34
N HIS A 4 -17.21 -12.08 -35.89
CA HIS A 4 -15.77 -12.10 -35.72
C HIS A 4 -15.48 -12.04 -34.23
N HIS A 5 -15.10 -13.17 -33.65
CA HIS A 5 -14.46 -13.21 -32.34
C HIS A 5 -13.08 -12.58 -32.55
N GLU A 6 -13.00 -11.24 -32.46
CA GLU A 6 -11.71 -10.57 -32.42
C GLU A 6 -10.93 -11.16 -31.24
N SER A 7 -9.83 -11.82 -31.58
CA SER A 7 -8.92 -12.37 -30.60
C SER A 7 -8.29 -11.20 -29.85
N GLU A 8 -8.42 -11.20 -28.52
CA GLU A 8 -7.94 -10.11 -27.68
C GLU A 8 -6.45 -9.82 -28.02
N PRO A 9 -6.09 -8.58 -28.40
CA PRO A 9 -4.74 -8.29 -28.88
C PRO A 9 -3.70 -8.76 -27.87
N ARG A 10 -2.62 -9.41 -28.33
CA ARG A 10 -1.54 -9.90 -27.45
C ARG A 10 -1.04 -8.83 -26.47
N ILE A 11 -1.09 -7.57 -26.88
CA ILE A 11 -0.73 -6.38 -26.09
C ILE A 11 -1.66 -6.20 -24.89
N TYR A 12 -2.98 -6.38 -25.06
CA TYR A 12 -3.95 -6.31 -23.96
C TYR A 12 -3.72 -7.44 -22.96
N ARG A 13 -3.50 -8.66 -23.45
CA ARG A 13 -3.19 -9.81 -22.59
C ARG A 13 -1.87 -9.65 -21.83
N CYS A 14 -0.80 -9.22 -22.49
CA CYS A 14 0.47 -8.91 -21.85
C CYS A 14 0.33 -7.77 -20.83
N GLY A 15 -0.47 -6.74 -21.13
CA GLY A 15 -0.75 -5.63 -20.23
C GLY A 15 -1.47 -6.08 -18.95
N LYS A 16 -2.43 -7.00 -19.04
CA LYS A 16 -3.14 -7.57 -17.87
C LYS A 16 -2.20 -8.36 -16.96
N ILE A 17 -1.38 -9.24 -17.55
CA ILE A 17 -0.42 -10.06 -16.80
C ILE A 17 0.65 -9.17 -16.16
N ALA A 18 1.18 -8.19 -16.90
CA ALA A 18 2.14 -7.22 -16.37
C ALA A 18 1.53 -6.38 -15.24
N CYS A 19 0.28 -5.92 -15.37
CA CYS A 19 -0.41 -5.15 -14.34
C CYS A 19 -0.61 -5.97 -13.05
N GLY A 20 -0.98 -7.25 -13.18
CA GLY A 20 -1.03 -8.19 -12.06
C GLY A 20 0.32 -8.33 -11.38
N VAL A 21 1.37 -8.70 -12.13
CA VAL A 21 2.74 -8.89 -11.62
C VAL A 21 3.30 -7.60 -10.99
N ILE A 22 3.04 -6.44 -11.56
CA ILE A 22 3.45 -5.13 -11.02
C ILE A 22 2.70 -4.83 -9.72
N THR A 23 1.42 -5.16 -9.62
CA THR A 23 0.64 -5.00 -8.38
C THR A 23 1.19 -5.90 -7.26
N HIS A 24 1.56 -7.13 -7.57
CA HIS A 24 2.23 -8.02 -6.62
C HIS A 24 3.62 -7.53 -6.22
N ALA A 25 4.42 -7.10 -7.18
CA ALA A 25 5.77 -6.61 -6.93
C ALA A 25 5.73 -5.34 -6.07
N THR A 26 4.82 -4.41 -6.35
CA THR A 26 4.66 -3.17 -5.57
C THR A 26 4.16 -3.45 -4.16
N CYS A 27 3.15 -4.31 -3.96
CA CYS A 27 2.71 -4.72 -2.62
C CYS A 27 3.82 -5.45 -1.84
N ALA A 28 4.55 -6.37 -2.48
CA ALA A 28 5.62 -7.13 -1.83
C ALA A 28 6.83 -6.26 -1.48
N LEU A 29 7.26 -5.37 -2.38
CA LEU A 29 8.35 -4.43 -2.15
C LEU A 29 8.00 -3.43 -1.04
N PHE A 30 6.78 -2.88 -1.06
CA PHE A 30 6.33 -1.95 -0.03
C PHE A 30 6.23 -2.65 1.34
N THR A 31 5.69 -3.86 1.39
CA THR A 31 5.59 -4.66 2.63
C THR A 31 6.97 -5.05 3.17
N GLY A 32 7.88 -5.51 2.30
CA GLY A 32 9.26 -5.83 2.67
C GLY A 32 10.01 -4.60 3.18
N PHE A 33 9.78 -3.45 2.56
CA PHE A 33 10.39 -2.18 2.97
C PHE A 33 9.85 -1.67 4.32
N ILE A 34 8.53 -1.68 4.54
CA ILE A 34 7.94 -1.31 5.83
C ILE A 34 8.40 -2.26 6.94
N THR A 35 8.48 -3.56 6.66
CA THR A 35 9.01 -4.56 7.60
C THR A 35 10.48 -4.30 7.94
N ALA A 36 11.29 -3.87 6.97
CA ALA A 36 12.68 -3.49 7.22
C ALA A 36 12.81 -2.18 8.03
N LEU A 37 11.91 -1.22 7.84
CA LEU A 37 11.89 0.05 8.59
C LEU A 37 11.39 -0.08 10.02
N ALA A 38 10.44 -0.98 10.27
CA ALA A 38 9.70 -1.03 11.52
C ALA A 38 10.45 -1.67 12.69
N ARG A 39 11.66 -2.20 12.49
CA ARG A 39 12.44 -2.85 13.56
C ARG A 39 12.68 -1.89 14.73
N PRO A 40 12.04 -2.12 15.90
CA PRO A 40 12.52 -1.57 17.14
C PRO A 40 13.85 -2.27 17.43
N GLY A 41 14.86 -1.51 17.86
CA GLY A 41 15.97 -2.13 18.57
C GLY A 41 15.38 -2.82 19.81
N ASN A 42 15.22 -4.13 19.75
CA ASN A 42 15.57 -5.10 20.79
C ASN A 42 15.05 -6.49 20.38
N LYS A 43 15.95 -7.46 20.46
CA LYS A 43 15.84 -8.87 20.10
C LYS A 43 14.50 -9.49 20.53
N ALA A 44 13.57 -9.74 19.61
CA ALA A 44 12.52 -10.76 19.71
C ALA A 44 11.68 -10.78 18.41
N ILE A 45 12.12 -11.54 17.42
CA ILE A 45 11.34 -12.26 16.39
C ILE A 45 12.38 -12.83 15.42
N LEU A 46 12.73 -14.08 15.69
CA LEU A 46 13.72 -14.93 15.04
C LEU A 46 13.16 -15.52 13.74
N LEU A 47 12.74 -14.67 12.79
CA LEU A 47 12.42 -15.17 11.44
C LEU A 47 12.90 -14.30 10.28
N PHE A 48 13.56 -13.17 10.56
CA PHE A 48 14.31 -12.45 9.54
C PHE A 48 15.69 -12.10 10.09
N ASN A 49 16.71 -12.49 9.36
CA ASN A 49 18.12 -12.28 9.66
C ASN A 49 18.43 -10.83 10.13
N PRO A 50 19.14 -10.61 11.25
CA PRO A 50 19.56 -9.28 11.71
C PRO A 50 20.59 -8.59 10.79
N HIS A 51 21.21 -9.31 9.85
CA HIS A 51 22.37 -8.85 9.09
C HIS A 51 22.14 -8.42 7.63
N SER A 52 20.90 -8.38 7.12
CA SER A 52 20.69 -8.31 5.66
C SER A 52 19.61 -7.33 5.17
N SER A 53 19.45 -6.19 5.83
CA SER A 53 18.77 -5.04 5.22
C SER A 53 19.71 -3.84 5.11
N PRO A 54 20.00 -3.33 3.90
CA PRO A 54 20.80 -2.12 3.70
C PRO A 54 20.29 -0.91 4.50
N VAL A 55 18.99 -0.90 4.81
CA VAL A 55 18.27 0.18 5.49
C VAL A 55 18.49 0.16 7.01
N SER A 56 18.92 -0.97 7.59
CA SER A 56 19.04 -1.13 9.05
C SER A 56 20.09 -0.18 9.65
N LYS A 57 21.16 0.09 8.90
CA LYS A 57 22.29 0.97 9.26
C LYS A 57 21.96 2.47 9.16
N LEU A 58 20.83 2.85 8.56
CA LEU A 58 20.46 4.25 8.41
C LEU A 58 20.04 4.89 9.75
N LYS A 59 20.45 6.15 9.96
CA LYS A 59 19.99 6.96 11.10
C LYS A 59 18.46 7.10 11.07
N HIS A 60 17.82 7.18 12.24
CA HIS A 60 16.35 7.30 12.35
C HIS A 60 15.74 8.43 11.52
N LYS A 61 16.40 9.60 11.44
CA LYS A 61 15.95 10.71 10.59
C LYS A 61 15.97 10.37 9.09
N ALA A 62 16.98 9.62 8.64
CA ALA A 62 17.09 9.18 7.25
C ALA A 62 16.02 8.13 6.92
N LYS A 63 15.74 7.20 7.85
CA LYS A 63 14.64 6.22 7.73
C LYS A 63 13.28 6.91 7.55
N GLY A 64 13.00 7.95 8.33
CA GLY A 64 11.77 8.74 8.20
C GLY A 64 11.65 9.47 6.87
N ARG A 65 12.74 10.06 6.35
CA ARG A 65 12.75 10.69 5.02
C ARG A 65 12.55 9.68 3.90
N LEU A 66 13.22 8.53 3.98
CA LEU A 66 13.07 7.46 2.99
C LEU A 66 11.64 6.90 2.97
N HIS A 67 11.03 6.69 4.15
CA HIS A 67 9.62 6.32 4.26
C HIS A 67 8.71 7.32 3.53
N TRP A 68 8.91 8.62 3.78
CA TRP A 68 8.10 9.66 3.14
C TRP A 68 8.31 9.73 1.62
N LEU A 69 9.54 9.59 1.13
CA LEU A 69 9.82 9.54 -0.32
C LEU A 69 9.13 8.35 -1.00
N LEU A 70 9.21 7.17 -0.40
CA LEU A 70 8.54 5.97 -0.93
C LEU A 70 7.03 6.07 -0.83
N GLN A 71 6.51 6.74 0.21
CA GLN A 71 5.09 7.05 0.31
C GLN A 71 4.63 7.99 -0.82
N CYS A 72 5.42 9.01 -1.14
CA CYS A 72 5.13 9.91 -2.26
C CYS A 72 5.18 9.20 -3.61
N LEU A 73 6.16 8.31 -3.81
CA LEU A 73 6.24 7.48 -5.01
C LEU A 73 5.02 6.55 -5.14
N CYS A 74 4.60 5.93 -4.03
CA CYS A 74 3.40 5.11 -3.98
C CYS A 74 2.14 5.93 -4.34
N ALA A 75 1.97 7.11 -3.76
CA ALA A 75 0.86 8.01 -4.06
C ALA A 75 0.85 8.43 -5.54
N PHE A 76 2.02 8.75 -6.12
CA PHE A 76 2.16 9.06 -7.53
C PHE A 76 1.77 7.89 -8.43
N CYS A 77 2.28 6.68 -8.16
CA CYS A 77 1.91 5.48 -8.90
C CYS A 77 0.41 5.18 -8.82
N ALA A 78 -0.21 5.36 -7.65
CA ALA A 78 -1.63 5.15 -7.46
C ALA A 78 -2.48 6.17 -8.25
N LEU A 79 -2.08 7.45 -8.27
CA LEU A 79 -2.71 8.49 -9.09
C LEU A 79 -2.57 8.18 -10.58
N LEU A 80 -1.39 7.73 -11.04
CA LEU A 80 -1.18 7.33 -12.42
C LEU A 80 -2.04 6.13 -12.81
N GLY A 81 -2.13 5.11 -11.96
CA GLY A 81 -3.00 3.95 -12.17
C GLY A 81 -4.48 4.34 -12.25
N LEU A 82 -4.93 5.24 -11.36
CA LEU A 82 -6.29 5.80 -11.41
C LEU A 82 -6.52 6.56 -12.72
N PHE A 83 -5.58 7.41 -13.14
CA PHE A 83 -5.66 8.15 -14.40
C PHE A 83 -5.77 7.22 -15.60
N VAL A 84 -4.92 6.19 -15.68
CA VAL A 84 -4.93 5.21 -16.78
C VAL A 84 -6.27 4.47 -16.84
N ILE A 85 -6.80 3.99 -15.70
CA ILE A 85 -8.10 3.30 -15.68
C ILE A 85 -9.24 4.26 -16.04
N PHE A 86 -9.21 5.49 -15.52
CA PHE A 86 -10.22 6.50 -15.82
C PHE A 86 -10.25 6.82 -17.32
N PHE A 87 -9.08 7.06 -17.91
CA PHE A 87 -8.94 7.35 -19.33
C PHE A 87 -9.32 6.16 -20.21
N ASN A 88 -8.90 4.94 -19.86
CA ASN A 88 -9.31 3.74 -20.56
C ASN A 88 -10.83 3.53 -20.54
N LYS A 89 -11.49 3.79 -19.39
CA LYS A 89 -12.95 3.73 -19.32
C LYS A 89 -13.62 4.79 -20.17
N ASN A 90 -13.06 6.00 -20.22
CA ASN A 90 -13.54 7.08 -21.08
C ASN A 90 -13.45 6.72 -22.57
N LEU A 91 -12.35 6.11 -23.00
CA LEU A 91 -12.17 5.66 -24.40
C LEU A 91 -13.09 4.50 -24.81
N ASN A 92 -13.64 3.75 -23.84
CA ASN A 92 -14.48 2.58 -24.09
C ASN A 92 -15.94 2.82 -23.64
N ASP A 93 -16.32 4.07 -23.37
CA ASP A 93 -17.66 4.47 -22.89
C ASP A 93 -18.17 3.62 -21.71
N LYS A 94 -17.27 3.26 -20.79
CA LYS A 94 -17.60 2.46 -19.60
C LYS A 94 -17.87 3.35 -18.40
N PRO A 95 -18.87 3.04 -17.55
CA PRO A 95 -19.18 3.84 -16.38
C PRO A 95 -18.05 3.78 -15.34
N HIS A 96 -17.83 4.90 -14.65
CA HIS A 96 -16.79 5.09 -13.64
C HIS A 96 -17.30 4.80 -12.23
N PHE A 97 -16.41 4.29 -11.37
CA PHE A 97 -16.66 4.13 -9.92
C PHE A 97 -17.91 3.34 -9.50
N VAL A 98 -18.48 2.52 -10.40
CA VAL A 98 -19.69 1.72 -10.12
C VAL A 98 -19.47 0.51 -9.22
N SER A 99 -18.24 0.00 -9.14
CA SER A 99 -17.91 -1.15 -8.29
C SER A 99 -17.39 -0.71 -6.93
N TRP A 100 -17.56 -1.55 -5.90
CA TRP A 100 -16.99 -1.33 -4.57
C TRP A 100 -15.47 -1.08 -4.62
N HIS A 101 -14.74 -1.85 -5.44
CA HIS A 101 -13.32 -1.62 -5.68
C HIS A 101 -13.05 -0.23 -6.28
N GLY A 102 -13.81 0.18 -7.30
CA GLY A 102 -13.63 1.48 -7.94
C GLY A 102 -13.87 2.65 -6.98
N LEU A 103 -14.95 2.60 -6.20
CA LEU A 103 -15.29 3.64 -5.22
C LEU A 103 -14.28 3.68 -4.05
N LEU A 104 -14.04 2.55 -3.40
CA LEU A 104 -13.10 2.49 -2.27
C LEU A 104 -11.67 2.74 -2.71
N GLY A 105 -11.29 2.34 -3.94
CA GLY A 105 -10.02 2.68 -4.56
C GLY A 105 -9.82 4.18 -4.69
N LEU A 106 -10.81 4.92 -5.24
CA LEU A 106 -10.77 6.38 -5.34
C LEU A 106 -10.60 7.04 -3.96
N VAL A 107 -11.42 6.63 -2.99
CA VAL A 107 -11.35 7.15 -1.62
C VAL A 107 -9.98 6.87 -0.99
N THR A 108 -9.45 5.65 -1.18
CA THR A 108 -8.13 5.26 -0.67
C THR A 108 -7.04 6.13 -1.28
N VAL A 109 -7.05 6.37 -2.60
CA VAL A 109 -6.06 7.23 -3.27
C VAL A 109 -6.09 8.64 -2.67
N ALA A 110 -7.27 9.21 -2.48
CA ALA A 110 -7.42 10.53 -1.85
C ALA A 110 -6.86 10.54 -0.42
N ILE A 111 -7.19 9.53 0.40
CA ILE A 111 -6.67 9.40 1.77
C ILE A 111 -5.14 9.23 1.77
N VAL A 112 -4.58 8.43 0.85
CA VAL A 112 -3.13 8.23 0.72
C VAL A 112 -2.40 9.54 0.41
N VAL A 113 -2.96 10.38 -0.46
CA VAL A 113 -2.42 11.72 -0.75
C VAL A 113 -2.45 12.58 0.51
N CYS A 114 -3.60 12.67 1.19
CA CYS A 114 -3.73 13.40 2.45
C CYS A 114 -2.77 12.89 3.54
N GLN A 115 -2.62 11.57 3.66
CA GLN A 115 -1.72 10.91 4.61
C GLN A 115 -0.25 11.24 4.34
N SER A 116 0.12 11.34 3.06
CA SER A 116 1.48 11.73 2.62
C SER A 116 1.79 13.17 3.03
N LEU A 117 0.82 14.07 2.89
CA LEU A 117 0.93 15.47 3.36
C LEU A 117 0.96 15.54 4.89
N ALA A 118 0.14 14.75 5.58
CA ALA A 118 0.11 14.66 7.05
C ALA A 118 1.44 14.14 7.65
N GLY A 119 2.31 13.54 6.85
CA GLY A 119 3.68 13.18 7.24
C GLY A 119 4.66 14.36 7.29
N LEU A 120 4.40 15.47 6.59
CA LEU A 120 5.31 16.63 6.52
C LEU A 120 5.64 17.22 7.91
N PRO A 121 4.67 17.42 8.82
CA PRO A 121 4.97 17.96 10.14
C PRO A 121 5.82 17.01 11.01
N LEU A 122 5.91 15.71 10.68
CA LEU A 122 6.84 14.79 11.34
C LEU A 122 8.29 14.96 10.89
N LEU A 123 8.50 15.38 9.64
CA LEU A 123 9.81 15.71 9.08
C LEU A 123 10.27 17.09 9.50
N TRP A 124 9.33 18.04 9.52
CA TRP A 124 9.57 19.44 9.87
C TRP A 124 8.54 19.90 10.92
N PRO A 125 8.79 19.64 12.22
CA PRO A 125 7.86 20.00 13.29
C PRO A 125 7.51 21.48 13.39
N ARG A 126 8.33 22.37 12.80
CA ARG A 126 8.08 23.81 12.73
C ARG A 126 6.80 24.16 11.95
N LEU A 127 6.27 23.25 11.13
CA LEU A 127 5.04 23.45 10.36
C LEU A 127 3.77 23.47 11.21
N VAL A 128 3.80 22.92 12.44
CA VAL A 128 2.62 22.87 13.33
C VAL A 128 2.99 23.37 14.72
N LYS A 129 2.28 24.41 15.18
CA LYS A 129 2.40 24.95 16.55
C LYS A 129 1.33 24.33 17.44
N GLY A 130 1.63 24.13 18.72
CA GLY A 130 0.67 23.63 19.72
C GLY A 130 0.47 22.11 19.79
N TRP A 131 1.14 21.33 18.93
CA TRP A 131 1.08 19.86 18.96
C TRP A 131 2.42 19.27 19.39
N SER A 132 2.41 18.34 20.35
CA SER A 132 3.62 17.61 20.72
C SER A 132 3.99 16.60 19.62
N LEU A 133 5.28 16.39 19.40
CA LEU A 133 5.77 15.41 18.42
C LEU A 133 5.27 13.99 18.72
N GLY A 134 5.09 13.66 20.00
CA GLY A 134 4.52 12.38 20.43
C GLY A 134 3.07 12.20 19.99
N LYS A 135 2.25 13.25 20.12
CA LYS A 135 0.86 13.27 19.67
C LYS A 135 0.79 13.09 18.16
N LEU A 136 1.58 13.87 17.41
CA LEU A 136 1.63 13.80 15.95
C LEU A 136 2.05 12.41 15.45
N LYS A 137 3.07 11.79 16.05
CA LYS A 137 3.49 10.42 15.71
C LYS A 137 2.38 9.40 15.94
N ARG A 138 1.62 9.52 17.04
CA ARG A 138 0.51 8.63 17.36
C ARG A 138 -0.60 8.74 16.32
N TYR A 139 -1.08 9.96 16.05
CA TYR A 139 -2.15 10.15 15.05
C TYR A 139 -1.72 9.72 13.65
N HIS A 140 -0.51 10.06 13.22
CA HIS A 140 0.00 9.62 11.91
C HIS A 140 0.11 8.09 11.82
N ALA A 141 0.60 7.42 12.87
CA ALA A 141 0.70 5.96 12.87
C ALA A 141 -0.68 5.29 12.87
N THR A 142 -1.64 5.79 13.64
CA THR A 142 -3.01 5.24 13.69
C THR A 142 -3.74 5.48 12.38
N SER A 143 -3.73 6.70 11.84
CA SER A 143 -4.33 7.02 10.54
C SER A 143 -3.65 6.26 9.39
N GLY A 144 -2.32 6.09 9.45
CA GLY A 144 -1.56 5.30 8.49
C GLY A 144 -1.94 3.83 8.51
N LEU A 145 -2.15 3.25 9.70
CA LEU A 145 -2.64 1.88 9.84
C LEU A 145 -4.04 1.72 9.21
N LEU A 146 -4.98 2.62 9.54
CA LEU A 146 -6.32 2.59 8.96
C LEU A 146 -6.30 2.73 7.44
N THR A 147 -5.46 3.63 6.92
CA THR A 147 -5.27 3.81 5.48
C THR A 147 -4.74 2.55 4.82
N HIS A 148 -3.77 1.87 5.45
CA HIS A 148 -3.20 0.62 4.94
C HIS A 148 -4.22 -0.52 4.94
N LEU A 149 -5.03 -0.65 6.00
CA LEU A 149 -6.10 -1.64 6.07
C LEU A 149 -7.17 -1.40 5.00
N LEU A 150 -7.59 -0.14 4.81
CA LEU A 150 -8.53 0.24 3.75
C LEU A 150 -7.98 -0.08 2.36
N GLY A 151 -6.70 0.24 2.11
CA GLY A 151 -6.03 -0.09 0.86
C GLY A 151 -5.95 -1.59 0.60
N SER A 152 -5.54 -2.39 1.59
CA SER A 152 -5.54 -3.86 1.49
C SER A 152 -6.94 -4.41 1.20
N PHE A 153 -7.97 -3.89 1.86
CA PHE A 153 -9.35 -4.30 1.60
C PHE A 153 -9.81 -3.94 0.18
N SER A 154 -9.49 -2.73 -0.29
CA SER A 154 -9.79 -2.31 -1.66
C SER A 154 -9.07 -3.17 -2.70
N VAL A 155 -7.82 -3.56 -2.46
CA VAL A 155 -7.09 -4.51 -3.31
C VAL A 155 -7.79 -5.86 -3.33
N CYS A 156 -8.19 -6.41 -2.17
CA CYS A 156 -8.95 -7.66 -2.11
C CYS A 156 -10.22 -7.58 -2.98
N LEU A 157 -11.00 -6.49 -2.89
CA LEU A 157 -12.18 -6.29 -3.75
C LEU A 157 -11.81 -6.26 -5.25
N GLY A 158 -10.66 -5.70 -5.61
CA GLY A 158 -10.14 -5.72 -6.97
C GLY A 158 -9.82 -7.14 -7.46
N LEU A 159 -9.27 -8.00 -6.59
CA LEU A 159 -8.98 -9.40 -6.90
C LEU A 159 -10.24 -10.25 -7.11
N TYR A 160 -11.36 -9.88 -6.48
CA TYR A 160 -12.67 -10.51 -6.70
C TYR A 160 -13.43 -9.92 -7.90
N SER A 161 -12.92 -8.86 -8.55
CA SER A 161 -13.59 -8.28 -9.72
C SER A 161 -13.62 -9.27 -10.89
N SER A 162 -14.67 -9.21 -11.71
CA SER A 162 -14.81 -10.03 -12.91
C SER A 162 -13.65 -9.87 -13.88
N TRP A 163 -13.05 -8.68 -13.94
CA TRP A 163 -11.86 -8.42 -14.76
C TRP A 163 -10.65 -9.21 -14.27
N PHE A 164 -10.42 -9.26 -12.96
CA PHE A 164 -9.28 -9.96 -12.38
C PHE A 164 -9.47 -11.48 -12.42
N THR A 165 -10.63 -11.98 -11.99
CA THR A 165 -10.94 -13.42 -11.99
C THR A 165 -11.03 -14.01 -13.40
N GLY A 166 -11.39 -13.19 -14.40
CA GLY A 166 -11.30 -13.57 -15.81
C GLY A 166 -9.88 -13.60 -16.38
N SER A 167 -8.89 -13.03 -15.67
CA SER A 167 -7.50 -12.92 -16.13
C SER A 167 -6.52 -13.80 -15.34
N VAL A 168 -6.80 -14.02 -14.05
CA VAL A 168 -5.94 -14.73 -13.10
C VAL A 168 -6.79 -15.72 -12.32
N SER A 169 -6.38 -17.00 -12.30
CA SER A 169 -7.11 -18.09 -11.66
C SER A 169 -6.17 -19.08 -10.96
N GLY A 170 -6.75 -20.07 -10.28
CA GLY A 170 -6.00 -21.13 -9.60
C GLY A 170 -5.06 -20.59 -8.52
N PHE A 171 -3.88 -21.21 -8.39
CA PHE A 171 -2.90 -20.91 -7.34
C PHE A 171 -2.43 -19.45 -7.33
N VAL A 172 -2.25 -18.84 -8.50
CA VAL A 172 -1.78 -17.45 -8.62
C VAL A 172 -2.78 -16.47 -8.01
N TRP A 173 -4.09 -16.74 -8.16
CA TRP A 173 -5.14 -15.91 -7.56
C TRP A 173 -5.06 -15.95 -6.02
N TYR A 174 -4.88 -17.13 -5.42
CA TYR A 174 -4.73 -17.26 -3.96
C TYR A 174 -3.47 -16.57 -3.44
N LEU A 175 -2.33 -16.68 -4.15
CA LEU A 175 -1.12 -15.92 -3.82
C LEU A 175 -1.34 -14.41 -3.89
N SER A 176 -2.15 -13.95 -4.85
CA SER A 176 -2.55 -12.54 -4.98
C SER A 176 -3.32 -12.07 -3.77
N LEU A 177 -4.25 -12.88 -3.28
CA LEU A 177 -5.08 -12.56 -2.13
C LEU A 177 -4.28 -12.57 -0.82
N LEU A 178 -3.35 -13.52 -0.66
CA LEU A 178 -2.54 -13.63 0.56
C LEU A 178 -1.60 -12.43 0.76
N CYS A 179 -1.13 -11.80 -0.31
CA CYS A 179 -0.18 -10.68 -0.23
C CYS A 179 -0.73 -9.45 0.55
N PRO A 180 -1.87 -8.83 0.19
CA PRO A 180 -2.41 -7.70 0.93
C PRO A 180 -2.87 -8.07 2.34
N ILE A 181 -3.30 -9.31 2.57
CA ILE A 181 -3.71 -9.81 3.89
C ILE A 181 -2.51 -9.91 4.83
N THR A 182 -1.46 -10.62 4.41
CA THR A 182 -0.24 -10.80 5.23
C THR A 182 0.46 -9.46 5.47
N SER A 183 0.45 -8.56 4.47
CA SER A 183 0.92 -7.18 4.63
C SER A 183 0.14 -6.42 5.71
N ALA A 184 -1.18 -6.44 5.64
CA ALA A 184 -2.06 -5.78 6.61
C ALA A 184 -1.80 -6.28 8.03
N LEU A 185 -1.73 -7.60 8.23
CA LEU A 185 -1.45 -8.22 9.53
C LEU A 185 -0.07 -7.82 10.06
N THR A 186 0.93 -7.77 9.19
CA THR A 186 2.30 -7.40 9.55
C THR A 186 2.37 -5.94 10.01
N VAL A 187 1.78 -5.00 9.26
CA VAL A 187 1.74 -3.57 9.62
C VAL A 187 0.93 -3.36 10.89
N MET A 188 -0.22 -4.01 11.03
CA MET A 188 -1.05 -3.96 12.24
C MET A 188 -0.28 -4.43 13.46
N SER A 189 0.41 -5.57 13.36
CA SER A 189 1.25 -6.11 14.44
C SER A 189 2.38 -5.14 14.82
N GLN A 190 3.08 -4.57 13.83
CA GLN A 190 4.17 -3.61 14.08
C GLN A 190 3.69 -2.35 14.79
N VAL A 191 2.60 -1.74 14.31
CA VAL A 191 2.04 -0.53 14.92
C VAL A 191 1.54 -0.83 16.33
N THR A 192 0.79 -1.92 16.52
CA THR A 192 0.25 -2.30 17.82
C THR A 192 1.35 -2.54 18.85
N ASN A 193 2.36 -3.34 18.49
CA ASN A 193 3.47 -3.66 19.38
C ASN A 193 4.29 -2.41 19.74
N ALA A 194 4.51 -1.49 18.80
CA ALA A 194 5.25 -0.25 19.07
C ALA A 194 4.56 0.66 20.10
N TYR A 195 3.22 0.68 20.14
CA TYR A 195 2.46 1.48 21.11
C TYR A 195 2.18 0.75 22.42
N MET A 196 2.00 -0.58 22.39
CA MET A 196 1.82 -1.39 23.61
C MET A 196 3.13 -1.52 24.41
N ALA A 197 4.29 -1.67 23.75
CA ALA A 197 5.59 -1.71 24.43
C ALA A 197 5.87 -0.43 25.20
N ARG A 198 5.52 0.74 24.64
CA ARG A 198 5.64 2.04 25.33
C ARG A 198 4.76 2.14 26.57
N LYS A 199 3.58 1.51 26.56
CA LYS A 199 2.69 1.50 27.73
C LYS A 199 3.30 0.72 28.89
N ARG A 200 4.06 -0.35 28.64
CA ARG A 200 4.72 -1.16 29.68
C ARG A 200 5.94 -0.49 30.31
N THR A 201 6.65 0.37 29.59
CA THR A 201 7.84 1.09 30.11
C THR A 201 7.50 2.39 30.84
N GLN A 202 6.22 2.74 30.95
CA GLN A 202 5.72 3.93 31.66
C GLN A 202 5.10 3.60 33.02
N PHE A 203 5.11 2.32 33.41
CA PHE A 203 4.85 1.82 34.76
C PHE A 203 6.16 1.25 35.31
#